data_AF-A0A2E4DK79-F1
#
_entry.id   AF-A0A2E4DK79-F1
#
_cell.length_a   1.000
_cell.length_b   1.000
_cell.length_c   1.000
_cell.angle_alpha   90.00
_cell.angle_beta   90.00
_cell.angle_gamma   90.00
#
_symmetry.space_group_name_H-M   'P 1'
#
loop_
_entity.id
_entity.type
_entity.pdbx_description
1 polymer ?
#
loop_
_entity_poly.entity_id
_entity_poly.type
_entity_poly.pdbx_seq_one_letter_code
_entity_poly.pdbx_strand_id
1 'polypeptide(L)'
;MNQNKLSDLLELAMVLAFLFLIFVIYVPVFIWAEEHDYEKRSRFNMQNIYDVEVFYEQLTGSYSPNFFEAMHVVNSARDSLLGDSLYVGEQSLTLFGRQYNVDIYETFGFNYDTTFGFKSYRRDTILDTTVQIIMYSQELGRNDTSFTQKKYLNTYMEDPNFVEKLSEEPLKRVELIEYYKTFLPDSSTYSCPLTTKSYIINVDNENKKFKVVSPITRENPYKDPRFLIFSLKSNGHGEINDGNRSWD
;
A
#
# COMPACT_ATOMS: atom_id res chain seq x y z
N MET A 1 -12.37 47.02 -48.57
CA MET A 1 -11.77 45.90 -47.80
C MET A 1 -12.22 44.61 -48.48
N ASN A 2 -11.30 43.78 -49.01
CA ASN A 2 -11.63 42.62 -49.86
C ASN A 2 -12.54 41.63 -49.11
N GLN A 3 -13.74 41.37 -49.64
CA GLN A 3 -14.70 40.42 -49.05
C GLN A 3 -14.09 39.02 -48.84
N ASN A 4 -13.22 38.58 -49.75
CA ASN A 4 -12.51 37.30 -49.63
C ASN A 4 -11.61 37.24 -48.39
N LYS A 5 -10.89 38.31 -48.06
CA LYS A 5 -10.05 38.36 -46.86
C LYS A 5 -10.86 38.31 -45.56
N LEU A 6 -12.10 38.81 -45.58
CA LEU A 6 -13.02 38.72 -44.44
C LEU A 6 -13.57 37.31 -44.27
N SER A 7 -13.89 36.63 -45.37
CA SER A 7 -14.30 35.22 -45.35
C SER A 7 -13.19 34.31 -44.83
N ASP A 8 -11.98 34.46 -45.36
CA ASP A 8 -10.81 33.67 -44.94
C ASP A 8 -10.48 33.89 -43.45
N LEU A 9 -10.61 35.13 -42.96
CA LEU A 9 -10.43 35.45 -41.54
C LEU A 9 -11.50 34.79 -40.66
N LEU A 10 -12.75 34.76 -41.12
CA LEU A 10 -13.86 34.16 -40.38
C LEU A 10 -13.73 32.64 -40.32
N GLU A 11 -13.29 32.00 -41.42
CA GLU A 11 -12.99 30.57 -41.46
C GLU A 11 -11.84 30.21 -40.50
N LEU A 12 -10.75 30.99 -40.53
CA LEU A 12 -9.64 30.82 -39.57
C LEU A 12 -10.10 30.99 -38.12
N ALA A 13 -10.91 32.01 -37.83
CA ALA A 13 -11.44 32.26 -36.49
C ALA A 13 -12.33 31.10 -36.01
N MET A 14 -13.14 30.52 -36.90
CA MET A 14 -13.98 29.37 -36.58
C MET A 14 -13.14 28.13 -36.26
N VAL A 15 -12.10 27.84 -37.06
CA VAL A 15 -11.17 26.74 -36.80
C VAL A 15 -10.45 26.93 -35.45
N LEU A 16 -9.96 28.14 -35.16
CA LEU A 16 -9.32 28.44 -33.89
C LEU A 16 -10.29 28.32 -32.70
N ALA A 17 -11.55 28.71 -32.87
CA ALA A 17 -12.58 28.56 -31.84
C ALA A 17 -12.86 27.08 -31.53
N PHE A 18 -12.92 26.22 -32.56
CA PHE A 18 -13.07 24.77 -32.36
C PHE A 18 -11.86 24.16 -31.64
N LEU A 19 -10.64 24.54 -32.02
CA LEU A 19 -9.43 24.08 -31.33
C LEU A 19 -9.39 24.56 -29.87
N PHE A 20 -9.78 25.81 -29.63
CA PHE A 20 -9.88 26.36 -28.28
C PHE A 20 -10.94 25.64 -27.44
N LEU A 21 -12.08 25.27 -28.04
CA LEU A 21 -13.11 24.49 -27.36
C LEU A 21 -12.60 23.11 -26.93
N ILE A 22 -11.87 22.41 -27.80
CA ILE A 22 -11.22 21.13 -27.44
C ILE A 22 -10.23 21.34 -26.29
N PHE A 23 -9.44 22.40 -26.34
CA PHE A 23 -8.48 22.76 -25.30
C PHE A 23 -9.15 23.00 -23.94
N VAL A 24 -10.22 23.79 -23.90
CA VAL A 24 -10.95 24.10 -22.66
C VAL A 24 -11.62 22.87 -22.05
N ILE A 25 -11.96 21.86 -22.86
CA ILE A 25 -12.53 20.60 -22.36
C ILE A 25 -11.44 19.68 -21.81
N TYR A 26 -10.32 19.53 -22.52
CA TYR A 26 -9.30 18.52 -22.17
C TYR A 26 -8.35 18.98 -21.05
N VAL A 27 -7.96 20.26 -21.04
CA VAL A 27 -6.97 20.77 -20.07
C VAL A 27 -7.44 20.65 -18.62
N PRO A 28 -8.69 21.00 -18.24
CA PRO A 28 -9.16 20.82 -16.87
C PRO A 28 -9.14 19.36 -16.43
N VAL A 29 -9.54 18.43 -17.29
CA VAL A 29 -9.55 16.99 -16.98
C VAL A 29 -8.14 16.50 -16.67
N PHE A 30 -7.15 16.96 -17.42
CA PHE A 30 -5.74 16.66 -17.16
C PHE A 30 -5.26 17.22 -15.81
N ILE A 31 -5.60 18.48 -15.51
CA ILE A 31 -5.22 19.12 -14.23
C ILE A 31 -5.89 18.41 -13.04
N TRP A 32 -7.17 18.07 -13.13
CA TRP A 32 -7.88 17.37 -12.04
C TRP A 32 -7.31 15.97 -11.79
N ALA A 33 -6.91 15.26 -12.84
CA ALA A 33 -6.24 13.97 -12.69
C ALA A 33 -4.92 14.10 -11.92
N GLU A 34 -4.16 15.17 -12.19
CA GLU A 34 -2.92 15.49 -11.47
C GLU A 34 -3.19 15.91 -10.01
N GLU A 35 -4.20 16.74 -9.75
CA GLU A 35 -4.63 17.12 -8.40
C GLU A 35 -4.99 15.90 -7.55
N HIS A 36 -5.77 14.96 -8.12
CA HIS A 36 -6.15 13.72 -7.43
C HIS A 36 -4.96 12.80 -7.17
N ASP A 37 -3.98 12.74 -8.07
CA ASP A 37 -2.76 11.97 -7.85
C ASP A 37 -1.91 12.56 -6.71
N TYR A 38 -1.72 13.89 -6.68
CA TYR A 38 -1.04 14.55 -5.57
C TYR A 38 -1.75 14.36 -4.24
N GLU A 39 -3.07 14.46 -4.22
CA GLU A 39 -3.89 14.22 -3.04
C GLU A 39 -3.72 12.79 -2.53
N LYS A 40 -3.84 11.79 -3.42
CA LYS A 40 -3.67 10.38 -3.08
C LYS A 40 -2.28 10.09 -2.53
N ARG A 41 -1.22 10.59 -3.18
CA ARG A 41 0.16 10.44 -2.72
C ARG A 41 0.38 11.12 -1.38
N SER A 42 -0.18 12.31 -1.17
CA SER A 42 -0.06 13.00 0.10
C SER A 42 -0.77 12.27 1.23
N ARG A 43 -1.97 11.72 0.98
CA ARG A 43 -2.69 10.90 1.98
C ARG A 43 -1.95 9.62 2.30
N PHE A 44 -1.34 8.97 1.29
CA PHE A 44 -0.45 7.83 1.50
C PHE A 44 0.76 8.20 2.38
N ASN A 45 1.42 9.32 2.10
CA ASN A 45 2.54 9.80 2.92
C ASN A 45 2.12 10.09 4.37
N MET A 46 0.99 10.77 4.58
CA MET A 46 0.45 11.03 5.94
C MET A 46 0.12 9.74 6.68
N GLN A 47 -0.45 8.74 5.98
CA GLN A 47 -0.74 7.44 6.57
C GLN A 47 0.54 6.72 7.00
N ASN A 48 1.58 6.72 6.16
CA ASN A 48 2.87 6.12 6.54
C ASN A 48 3.49 6.80 7.76
N ILE A 49 3.44 8.13 7.84
CA ILE A 49 3.93 8.87 9.02
C ILE A 49 3.15 8.44 10.27
N TYR A 50 1.82 8.37 10.15
CA TYR A 50 0.96 7.93 11.24
C TYR A 50 1.30 6.52 11.70
N ASP A 51 1.40 5.58 10.77
CA ASP A 51 1.68 4.17 11.08
C ASP A 51 3.08 4.01 11.72
N VAL A 52 4.10 4.73 11.24
CA VAL A 52 5.44 4.75 11.86
C VAL A 52 5.38 5.21 13.32
N GLU A 53 4.67 6.30 13.61
CA GLU A 53 4.53 6.80 14.99
C GLU A 53 3.76 5.81 15.88
N VAL A 54 2.74 5.13 15.35
CA VAL A 54 2.02 4.08 16.09
C VAL A 54 2.94 2.90 16.42
N PHE A 55 3.74 2.41 15.46
CA PHE A 55 4.72 1.36 15.76
C PHE A 55 5.78 1.83 16.75
N TYR A 56 6.22 3.08 16.65
CA TYR A 56 7.20 3.64 17.58
C TYR A 56 6.65 3.71 19.01
N GLU A 57 5.39 4.12 19.20
CA GLU A 57 4.73 4.11 20.51
C GLU A 57 4.56 2.69 21.04
N GLN A 58 4.20 1.72 20.19
CA GLN A 58 4.11 0.32 20.60
C GLN A 58 5.45 -0.26 21.07
N LEU A 59 6.55 0.15 20.43
CA LEU A 59 7.90 -0.32 20.77
C LEU A 59 8.48 0.40 22.00
N THR A 60 8.26 1.71 22.15
CA THR A 60 8.96 2.54 23.16
C THR A 60 8.06 3.08 24.28
N GLY A 61 6.74 2.96 24.14
CA GLY A 61 5.72 3.45 25.06
C GLY A 61 5.36 4.94 24.92
N SER A 62 5.98 5.68 24.01
CA SER A 62 5.71 7.11 23.77
C SER A 62 5.87 7.49 22.30
N TYR A 63 5.26 8.58 21.86
CA TYR A 63 5.41 9.10 20.51
C TYR A 63 6.67 9.97 20.36
N SER A 64 7.22 10.04 19.15
CA SER A 64 8.37 10.88 18.85
C SER A 64 7.93 12.21 18.23
N PRO A 65 8.48 13.36 18.66
CA PRO A 65 8.30 14.62 17.93
C PRO A 65 9.11 14.64 16.62
N ASN A 66 10.04 13.70 16.44
CA ASN A 66 10.91 13.60 15.27
C ASN A 66 10.63 12.32 14.48
N PHE A 67 9.99 12.50 13.32
CA PHE A 67 9.68 11.39 12.39
C PHE A 67 10.91 10.57 12.01
N PHE A 68 12.06 11.22 11.77
CA PHE A 68 13.25 10.49 11.34
C PHE A 68 13.73 9.52 12.42
N GLU A 69 13.67 9.95 13.68
CA GLU A 69 14.02 9.12 14.83
C GLU A 69 13.07 7.92 14.95
N ALA A 70 11.75 8.17 14.89
CA ALA A 70 10.75 7.11 14.94
C ALA A 70 10.93 6.09 13.80
N MET A 71 11.05 6.58 12.57
CA MET A 71 11.26 5.75 11.39
C MET A 71 12.51 4.87 11.52
N HIS A 72 13.63 5.44 11.95
CA HIS A 72 14.87 4.67 12.09
C HIS A 72 14.78 3.62 13.20
N VAL A 73 14.15 3.92 14.33
CA VAL A 73 13.96 2.94 15.42
C VAL A 73 13.07 1.80 14.96
N VAL A 74 11.90 2.09 14.37
CA VAL A 74 10.96 1.06 13.90
C VAL A 74 11.60 0.18 12.82
N ASN A 75 12.25 0.80 11.81
CA ASN A 75 12.91 0.04 10.74
C ASN A 75 14.07 -0.82 11.27
N SER A 76 14.82 -0.33 12.27
CA SER A 76 15.91 -1.10 12.87
C SER A 76 15.39 -2.25 13.72
N ALA A 77 14.31 -2.05 14.48
CA ALA A 77 13.65 -3.12 15.22
C ALA A 77 13.20 -4.25 14.27
N ARG A 78 12.64 -3.87 13.12
CA ARG A 78 12.22 -4.82 12.08
C ARG A 78 13.42 -5.54 11.45
N ASP A 79 14.49 -4.83 11.15
CA ASP A 79 15.69 -5.43 10.58
C ASP A 79 16.34 -6.43 11.55
N SER A 80 16.42 -6.09 12.84
CA SER A 80 16.91 -7.00 13.88
C SER A 80 16.03 -8.25 14.01
N LEU A 81 14.70 -8.11 13.99
CA LEU A 81 13.78 -9.26 14.03
C LEU A 81 13.92 -10.17 12.80
N LEU A 82 14.21 -9.61 11.62
CA LEU A 82 14.51 -10.41 10.44
C LEU A 82 15.87 -11.10 10.51
N GLY A 83 16.86 -10.46 11.13
CA GLY A 83 18.19 -11.04 11.34
C GLY A 83 18.19 -12.15 12.38
N ASP A 84 17.37 -12.02 13.41
CA ASP A 84 17.20 -13.00 14.48
C ASP A 84 15.72 -13.12 14.87
N SER A 85 15.11 -14.26 14.53
CA SER A 85 13.70 -14.54 14.84
C SER A 85 13.40 -14.61 16.34
N LEU A 86 14.42 -14.74 17.19
CA LEU A 86 14.28 -14.73 18.65
C LEU A 86 14.48 -13.32 19.26
N TYR A 87 14.65 -12.28 18.43
CA TYR A 87 14.78 -10.89 18.84
C TYR A 87 13.43 -10.28 19.24
N VAL A 88 12.82 -10.87 20.27
CA VAL A 88 11.50 -10.50 20.84
C VAL A 88 11.62 -10.12 22.32
N GLY A 89 10.63 -9.42 22.86
CA GLY A 89 10.59 -8.88 24.22
C GLY A 89 11.39 -7.59 24.38
N GLU A 90 11.80 -7.30 25.63
CA GLU A 90 12.63 -6.14 25.96
C GLU A 90 14.02 -6.27 25.34
N GLN A 91 14.29 -5.44 24.33
CA GLN A 91 15.54 -5.36 23.61
C GLN A 91 16.12 -3.94 23.67
N SER A 92 17.39 -3.83 23.30
CA SER A 92 18.07 -2.54 23.25
C SER A 92 18.73 -2.30 21.90
N LEU A 93 18.38 -1.18 21.28
CA LEU A 93 18.90 -0.74 19.98
C LEU A 93 19.83 0.45 20.17
N THR A 94 21.01 0.41 19.55
CA THR A 94 21.91 1.57 19.54
C THR A 94 21.84 2.25 18.19
N LEU A 95 21.25 3.45 18.14
CA LEU A 95 21.10 4.26 16.94
C LEU A 95 21.59 5.68 17.21
N PHE A 96 22.33 6.26 16.27
CA PHE A 96 22.85 7.64 16.39
C PHE A 96 23.67 7.91 17.67
N GLY A 97 24.31 6.88 18.23
CA GLY A 97 25.05 6.97 19.49
C GLY A 97 24.17 7.08 20.74
N ARG A 98 22.86 6.82 20.61
CA ARG A 98 21.89 6.74 21.69
C ARG A 98 21.36 5.31 21.82
N GLN A 99 20.99 4.93 23.04
CA GLN A 99 20.41 3.62 23.33
C GLN A 99 18.89 3.77 23.48
N TYR A 100 18.16 2.98 22.73
CA TYR A 100 16.70 2.89 22.75
C TYR A 100 16.30 1.56 23.36
N ASN A 101 15.43 1.59 24.36
CA ASN A 101 14.80 0.40 24.89
C ASN A 101 13.51 0.17 24.12
N VAL A 102 13.40 -0.98 23.49
CA VAL A 102 12.24 -1.35 22.65
C VAL A 102 11.67 -2.67 23.14
N ASP A 103 10.35 -2.79 23.20
CA ASP A 103 9.66 -4.05 23.48
C ASP A 103 9.07 -4.61 22.19
N ILE A 104 9.70 -5.67 21.66
CA ILE A 104 9.31 -6.28 20.39
C ILE A 104 8.35 -7.44 20.64
N TYR A 105 7.08 -7.22 20.38
CA TYR A 105 6.06 -8.26 20.51
C TYR A 105 6.11 -9.29 19.36
N GLU A 106 5.66 -10.51 19.60
CA GLU A 106 5.80 -11.65 18.66
C GLU A 106 5.23 -11.39 17.26
N THR A 107 4.12 -10.67 17.17
CA THR A 107 3.44 -10.37 15.89
C THR A 107 3.96 -9.09 15.21
N PHE A 108 5.02 -8.45 15.73
CA PHE A 108 5.50 -7.16 15.24
C PHE A 108 5.89 -7.23 13.76
N GLY A 109 6.71 -8.21 13.36
CA GLY A 109 7.14 -8.34 11.97
C GLY A 109 5.98 -8.53 10.99
N PHE A 110 4.99 -9.35 11.38
CA PHE A 110 3.78 -9.55 10.59
C PHE A 110 2.96 -8.27 10.47
N ASN A 111 2.69 -7.60 11.59
CA ASN A 111 1.94 -6.34 11.60
C ASN A 111 2.65 -5.28 10.74
N TYR A 112 3.96 -5.14 10.90
CA TYR A 112 4.76 -4.21 10.10
C TYR A 112 4.64 -4.50 8.60
N ASP A 113 4.86 -5.75 8.17
CA ASP A 113 4.82 -6.12 6.76
C ASP A 113 3.40 -5.99 6.17
N THR A 114 2.34 -6.18 6.96
CA THR A 114 0.95 -5.99 6.49
C THR A 114 0.52 -4.51 6.45
N THR A 115 0.99 -3.68 7.39
CA THR A 115 0.66 -2.25 7.44
C THR A 115 1.35 -1.48 6.32
N PHE A 116 2.65 -1.69 6.15
CA PHE A 116 3.41 -0.95 5.13
C PHE A 116 3.36 -1.65 3.77
N GLY A 117 3.25 -2.98 3.73
CA GLY A 117 3.32 -3.75 2.50
C GLY A 117 2.17 -3.52 1.54
N PHE A 118 2.45 -3.62 0.25
CA PHE A 118 1.44 -3.57 -0.79
C PHE A 118 0.96 -4.98 -1.13
N LYS A 119 -0.35 -5.22 -1.02
CA LYS A 119 -0.95 -6.47 -1.48
C LYS A 119 -0.66 -6.67 -2.98
N SER A 120 -0.02 -7.78 -3.30
CA SER A 120 0.42 -8.16 -4.64
C SER A 120 0.09 -9.62 -4.92
N TYR A 121 0.18 -10.00 -6.19
CA TYR A 121 -0.14 -11.34 -6.65
C TYR A 121 1.03 -11.87 -7.48
N ARG A 122 1.47 -13.10 -7.21
CA ARG A 122 2.47 -13.81 -8.01
C ARG A 122 1.85 -15.07 -8.59
N ARG A 123 2.19 -15.38 -9.84
CA ARG A 123 1.80 -16.65 -10.47
C ARG A 123 2.96 -17.62 -10.34
N ASP A 124 2.78 -18.63 -9.51
CA ASP A 124 3.79 -19.65 -9.29
C ASP A 124 3.43 -20.92 -10.03
N THR A 125 4.40 -21.50 -10.73
CA THR A 125 4.24 -22.83 -11.33
C THR A 125 4.59 -23.85 -10.26
N ILE A 126 3.58 -24.54 -9.76
CA ILE A 126 3.75 -25.61 -8.78
C ILE A 126 3.80 -26.92 -9.54
N LEU A 127 4.87 -27.68 -9.30
CA LEU A 127 4.98 -29.06 -9.74
C LEU A 127 4.34 -29.93 -8.68
N ASP A 128 3.16 -30.43 -8.97
CA ASP A 128 2.40 -31.33 -8.10
C ASP A 128 2.38 -32.74 -8.71
N THR A 129 1.95 -33.72 -7.93
CA THR A 129 1.73 -35.09 -8.41
C THR A 129 0.30 -35.48 -8.09
N THR A 130 -0.49 -35.73 -9.13
CA THR A 130 -1.83 -36.28 -9.00
C THR A 130 -1.76 -37.79 -8.91
N VAL A 131 -2.51 -38.37 -7.98
CA VAL A 131 -2.59 -39.80 -7.72
C VAL A 131 -4.01 -40.25 -8.00
N GLN A 132 -4.16 -41.29 -8.81
CA GLN A 132 -5.44 -41.95 -9.01
C GLN A 132 -5.62 -43.04 -7.94
N ILE A 133 -6.71 -42.96 -7.19
CA ILE A 133 -7.04 -43.89 -6.11
C ILE A 133 -8.38 -44.56 -6.37
N ILE A 134 -8.56 -45.77 -5.84
CA ILE A 134 -9.85 -46.46 -5.79
C ILE A 134 -10.39 -46.37 -4.36
N MET A 135 -11.63 -45.94 -4.24
CA MET A 135 -12.38 -45.95 -2.98
C MET A 135 -13.71 -46.70 -3.17
N TYR A 136 -14.17 -47.38 -2.13
CA TYR A 136 -15.50 -47.97 -2.09
C TYR A 136 -16.55 -46.88 -1.83
N SER A 137 -17.43 -46.64 -2.80
CA SER A 137 -18.56 -45.73 -2.63
C SER A 137 -19.73 -46.48 -1.97
N GLN A 138 -20.03 -46.14 -0.72
CA GLN A 138 -21.17 -46.72 0.00
C GLN A 138 -22.51 -46.35 -0.66
N GLU A 139 -22.61 -45.17 -1.26
CA GLU A 139 -23.81 -44.71 -1.97
C GLU A 139 -24.08 -45.50 -3.25
N LEU A 140 -23.01 -45.84 -3.99
CA LEU A 140 -23.12 -46.57 -5.26
C LEU A 140 -22.98 -48.09 -5.07
N GLY A 141 -22.62 -48.56 -3.88
CA GLY A 141 -22.36 -49.97 -3.57
C GLY A 141 -21.24 -50.58 -4.43
N ARG A 142 -20.29 -49.77 -4.90
CA ARG A 142 -19.21 -50.20 -5.81
C ARG A 142 -17.93 -49.39 -5.62
N ASN A 143 -16.82 -49.94 -6.10
CA ASN A 143 -15.54 -49.23 -6.19
C ASN A 143 -15.63 -48.13 -7.25
N ASP A 144 -15.19 -46.93 -6.90
CA ASP A 144 -15.10 -45.77 -7.78
C ASP A 144 -13.68 -45.21 -7.78
N THR A 145 -13.28 -44.61 -8.89
CA THR A 145 -11.95 -44.01 -9.06
C THR A 145 -12.00 -42.51 -8.82
N SER A 146 -11.09 -42.00 -8.01
CA SER A 146 -10.95 -40.56 -7.74
C SER A 146 -9.50 -40.12 -7.95
N PHE A 147 -9.32 -38.81 -8.17
CA PHE A 147 -8.01 -38.19 -8.29
C PHE A 147 -7.74 -37.31 -7.07
N THR A 148 -6.57 -37.46 -6.47
CA THR A 148 -6.14 -36.67 -5.32
C THR A 148 -4.71 -36.15 -5.51
N GLN A 149 -4.31 -35.16 -4.72
CA GLN A 149 -2.92 -34.70 -4.67
C GLN A 149 -2.12 -35.67 -3.79
N LYS A 150 -0.87 -35.95 -4.17
CA LYS A 150 -0.01 -36.91 -3.44
C LYS A 150 0.16 -36.57 -1.96
N LYS A 151 0.16 -35.28 -1.59
CA LYS A 151 0.24 -34.84 -0.18
C LYS A 151 -0.94 -35.30 0.68
N TYR A 152 -2.10 -35.57 0.08
CA TYR A 152 -3.30 -36.05 0.78
C TYR A 152 -3.46 -37.57 0.71
N LEU A 153 -2.59 -38.28 -0.02
CA LEU A 153 -2.70 -39.73 -0.21
C LEU A 153 -2.73 -40.49 1.12
N ASN A 154 -1.88 -40.11 2.08
CA ASN A 154 -1.83 -40.75 3.40
C ASN A 154 -3.19 -40.65 4.13
N THR A 155 -3.86 -39.51 4.04
CA THR A 155 -5.20 -39.32 4.63
C THR A 155 -6.23 -40.25 4.00
N TYR A 156 -6.14 -40.49 2.69
CA TYR A 156 -7.02 -41.45 2.03
C TYR A 156 -6.66 -42.90 2.39
N MET A 157 -5.39 -43.24 2.55
CA MET A 157 -4.96 -44.59 2.95
C MET A 157 -5.42 -44.98 4.37
N GLU A 158 -5.70 -44.01 5.23
CA GLU A 158 -6.27 -44.23 6.56
C GLU A 158 -7.79 -44.46 6.54
N ASP A 159 -8.47 -44.14 5.43
CA ASP A 159 -9.92 -44.34 5.29
C ASP A 159 -10.24 -45.83 5.08
N PRO A 160 -11.19 -46.43 5.84
CA PRO A 160 -11.58 -47.83 5.66
C PRO A 160 -12.18 -48.15 4.30
N ASN A 161 -12.64 -47.14 3.55
CA ASN A 161 -13.16 -47.30 2.20
C ASN A 161 -12.04 -47.26 1.14
N PHE A 162 -10.79 -46.99 1.51
CA PHE A 162 -9.68 -47.02 0.57
C PHE A 162 -9.36 -48.45 0.14
N VAL A 163 -9.18 -48.63 -1.17
CA VAL A 163 -8.91 -49.96 -1.75
C VAL A 163 -7.47 -50.03 -2.26
N GLU A 164 -7.12 -49.19 -3.22
CA GLU A 164 -5.81 -49.25 -3.87
C GLU A 164 -5.43 -47.92 -4.53
N LYS A 165 -4.14 -47.72 -4.71
CA LYS A 165 -3.56 -46.65 -5.52
C LYS A 165 -3.20 -47.20 -6.92
N LEU A 166 -3.74 -46.60 -7.97
CA LEU A 166 -3.56 -47.06 -9.36
C LEU A 166 -2.33 -46.49 -10.06
N SER A 167 -2.20 -45.15 -10.06
CA SER A 167 -1.18 -44.46 -10.85
C SER A 167 -0.81 -43.12 -10.20
N GLU A 168 0.39 -42.62 -10.55
CA GLU A 168 0.84 -41.28 -10.21
C GLU A 168 1.32 -40.57 -11.48
N GLU A 169 0.85 -39.34 -11.68
CA GLU A 169 1.25 -38.51 -12.80
C GLU A 169 1.72 -37.14 -12.30
N PRO A 170 2.90 -36.65 -12.72
CA PRO A 170 3.33 -35.30 -12.39
C PRO A 170 2.53 -34.29 -13.21
N LEU A 171 1.92 -33.32 -12.53
CA LEU A 171 1.14 -32.25 -13.13
C LEU A 171 1.78 -30.90 -12.78
N LYS A 172 1.93 -30.03 -13.78
CA LYS A 172 2.25 -28.62 -13.54
C LYS A 172 0.96 -27.82 -13.51
N ARG A 173 0.73 -27.08 -12.43
CA ARG A 173 -0.35 -26.09 -12.36
C ARG A 173 0.20 -24.71 -12.04
N VAL A 174 -0.52 -23.69 -12.48
CA VAL A 174 -0.24 -22.30 -12.12
C VAL A 174 -1.18 -21.92 -10.99
N GLU A 175 -0.62 -21.48 -9.87
CA GLU A 175 -1.37 -21.01 -8.71
C GLU A 175 -1.14 -19.50 -8.53
N LEU A 176 -2.21 -18.77 -8.23
CA LEU A 176 -2.12 -17.35 -7.89
C LEU A 176 -1.92 -17.23 -6.38
N ILE A 177 -0.75 -16.78 -5.97
CA ILE A 177 -0.40 -16.61 -4.56
C ILE A 177 -0.49 -15.13 -4.21
N GLU A 178 -1.29 -14.83 -3.19
CA GLU A 178 -1.35 -13.50 -2.59
C GLU A 178 -0.18 -13.31 -1.63
N TYR A 179 0.50 -12.17 -1.72
CA TYR A 179 1.57 -11.81 -0.80
C TYR A 179 1.64 -10.29 -0.61
N TYR A 180 2.23 -9.85 0.49
CA TYR A 180 2.52 -8.44 0.72
C TYR A 180 3.94 -8.14 0.22
N LYS A 181 4.04 -7.26 -0.78
CA LYS A 181 5.32 -6.72 -1.19
C LYS A 181 5.76 -5.71 -0.13
N THR A 182 6.78 -6.06 0.65
CA THR A 182 7.35 -5.20 1.68
C THR A 182 7.65 -3.80 1.12
N PHE A 183 7.22 -2.80 1.86
CA PHE A 183 7.61 -1.40 1.71
C PHE A 183 8.28 -0.99 3.01
N LEU A 184 9.45 -0.37 2.92
CA LEU A 184 10.14 0.20 4.06
C LEU A 184 9.85 1.70 4.05
N PRO A 185 9.20 2.26 5.09
CA PRO A 185 9.05 3.69 5.23
C PRO A 185 10.42 4.36 5.16
N ASP A 186 10.50 5.41 4.36
CA ASP A 186 11.72 6.16 4.13
C ASP A 186 11.51 7.66 4.35
N SER A 187 12.57 8.44 4.21
CA SER A 187 12.50 9.89 4.38
C SER A 187 11.65 10.59 3.33
N SER A 188 11.36 9.94 2.19
CA SER A 188 10.58 10.53 1.11
C SER A 188 9.12 10.73 1.49
N THR A 189 8.58 9.89 2.40
CA THR A 189 7.21 10.01 2.88
C THR A 189 7.02 11.18 3.84
N TYR A 190 8.08 11.79 4.36
CA TYR A 190 8.00 12.94 5.27
C TYR A 190 7.67 14.27 4.58
N SER A 191 7.79 14.33 3.26
CA SER A 191 7.57 15.56 2.48
C SER A 191 6.27 15.49 1.69
N CYS A 192 5.56 16.62 1.62
CA CYS A 192 4.39 16.76 0.76
C CYS A 192 4.82 16.74 -0.72
N PRO A 193 4.21 15.89 -1.56
CA PRO A 193 4.62 15.75 -2.96
C PRO A 193 4.36 17.01 -3.80
N LEU A 194 3.46 17.89 -3.34
CA LEU A 194 3.08 19.12 -4.05
C LEU A 194 3.91 20.34 -3.63
N THR A 195 4.15 20.52 -2.33
CA THR A 195 4.84 21.72 -1.80
C THR A 195 6.28 21.48 -1.38
N THR A 196 6.73 20.22 -1.35
CA THR A 196 8.02 19.75 -0.79
C THR A 196 8.26 20.14 0.67
N LYS A 197 7.26 20.71 1.35
CA LYS A 197 7.27 21.01 2.77
C LYS A 197 7.00 19.76 3.58
N SER A 198 7.61 19.65 4.76
CA SER A 198 7.36 18.56 5.69
C SER A 198 5.92 18.61 6.24
N TYR A 199 5.38 17.45 6.59
CA TYR A 199 4.13 17.37 7.35
C TYR A 199 4.32 17.90 8.77
N ILE A 200 3.22 18.37 9.36
CA ILE A 200 3.21 18.87 10.73
C ILE A 200 2.76 17.72 11.63
N ILE A 201 3.62 17.29 12.54
CA ILE A 201 3.34 16.26 13.54
C ILE A 201 3.19 16.96 14.89
N ASN A 202 2.00 16.86 15.47
CA ASN A 202 1.72 17.37 16.81
C ASN A 202 1.54 16.19 17.76
N VAL A 203 2.42 16.08 18.74
CA VAL A 203 2.41 15.01 19.73
C VAL A 203 1.95 15.57 21.08
N ASP A 204 0.94 14.93 21.65
CA ASP A 204 0.48 15.14 23.03
C ASP A 204 0.78 13.86 23.82
N ASN A 205 1.95 13.85 24.47
CA ASN A 205 2.43 12.74 25.27
C ASN A 205 1.62 12.52 26.56
N GLU A 206 0.92 13.53 27.07
CA GLU A 206 0.12 13.41 28.29
C GLU A 206 -1.15 12.59 28.03
N ASN A 207 -1.80 12.83 26.89
CA ASN A 207 -3.02 12.14 26.51
C ASN A 207 -2.78 10.93 25.59
N LYS A 208 -1.52 10.59 25.28
CA LYS A 208 -1.14 9.59 24.27
C LYS A 208 -1.85 9.81 22.93
N LYS A 209 -1.91 11.06 22.49
CA LYS A 209 -2.54 11.43 21.22
C LYS A 209 -1.52 12.09 20.32
N PHE A 210 -1.65 11.85 19.03
CA PHE A 210 -0.89 12.61 18.05
C PHE A 210 -1.71 12.88 16.80
N LYS A 211 -1.27 13.89 16.07
CA LYS A 211 -1.96 14.41 14.89
C LYS A 211 -0.96 14.65 13.77
N VAL A 212 -1.26 14.15 12.58
CA VAL A 212 -0.51 14.40 11.34
C VAL A 212 -1.32 15.34 10.46
N VAL A 213 -0.75 16.49 10.11
CA VAL A 213 -1.45 17.53 9.34
C VAL A 213 -0.68 17.86 8.07
N SER A 214 -1.43 17.97 6.96
CA SER A 214 -0.93 18.48 5.69
C SER A 214 -0.36 19.90 5.83
N PRO A 215 0.80 20.21 5.21
CA PRO A 215 1.33 21.57 5.19
C PRO A 215 0.49 22.54 4.35
N ILE A 216 -0.42 22.01 3.53
CA ILE A 216 -1.44 22.78 2.81
C ILE A 216 -2.71 22.77 3.64
N THR A 217 -3.19 23.96 4.00
CA THR A 217 -4.42 24.16 4.77
C THR A 217 -5.44 24.93 3.93
N ARG A 218 -6.70 24.95 4.37
CA ARG A 218 -7.75 25.76 3.72
C ARG A 218 -7.46 27.26 3.79
N GLU A 219 -6.71 27.69 4.81
CA GLU A 219 -6.30 29.09 5.00
C GLU A 219 -5.17 29.50 4.06
N ASN A 220 -4.30 28.56 3.70
CA ASN A 220 -3.20 28.77 2.75
C ASN A 220 -3.22 27.69 1.65
N PRO A 221 -4.20 27.74 0.73
CA PRO A 221 -4.33 26.77 -0.34
C PRO A 221 -3.19 26.91 -1.33
N TYR A 222 -2.76 25.78 -1.90
CA TYR A 222 -1.77 25.78 -2.97
C TYR A 222 -2.44 26.14 -4.30
N LYS A 223 -1.81 27.03 -5.07
CA LYS A 223 -2.27 27.41 -6.41
C LYS A 223 -1.08 27.62 -7.35
N ASP A 224 -1.07 26.89 -8.45
CA ASP A 224 -0.05 26.97 -9.50
C ASP A 224 -0.72 27.30 -10.85
N PRO A 225 -0.50 28.49 -11.45
CA PRO A 225 -1.13 28.87 -12.71
C PRO A 225 -0.58 28.02 -13.88
N ARG A 226 -1.48 27.41 -14.65
CA ARG A 226 -1.15 26.53 -15.78
C ARG A 226 -2.00 26.86 -16.99
N PHE A 227 -1.44 26.71 -18.19
CA PHE A 227 -2.21 26.83 -19.44
C PHE A 227 -3.03 28.13 -19.54
N LEU A 228 -2.41 29.28 -19.21
CA LEU A 228 -2.94 30.66 -19.25
C LEU A 228 -4.13 30.94 -18.32
N ILE A 229 -5.26 30.26 -18.51
CA ILE A 229 -6.53 30.51 -17.80
C ILE A 229 -6.84 29.47 -16.71
N PHE A 230 -6.05 28.39 -16.65
CA PHE A 230 -6.23 27.34 -15.67
C PHE A 230 -5.20 27.43 -14.55
N SER A 231 -5.41 26.66 -13.49
CA SER A 231 -4.46 26.56 -12.39
C SER A 231 -4.70 25.25 -11.67
N LEU A 232 -3.62 24.58 -11.30
CA LEU A 232 -3.66 23.49 -10.35
C LEU A 232 -3.92 24.08 -8.96
N LYS A 233 -4.88 23.51 -8.23
CA LYS A 233 -5.26 23.95 -6.89
C LYS A 233 -5.32 22.78 -5.93
N SER A 234 -4.90 23.00 -4.69
CA SER A 234 -5.15 22.08 -3.59
C SER A 234 -5.58 22.88 -2.35
N ASN A 235 -6.77 22.57 -1.83
CA ASN A 235 -7.34 23.21 -0.64
C ASN A 235 -6.93 22.51 0.67
N GLY A 236 -5.93 21.61 0.59
CA GLY A 236 -5.45 20.79 1.69
C GLY A 236 -5.68 19.30 1.45
N HIS A 237 -4.74 18.48 1.91
CA HIS A 237 -4.82 17.03 1.75
C HIS A 237 -5.48 16.31 2.95
N GLY A 238 -5.84 17.07 3.99
CA GLY A 238 -6.50 16.57 5.19
C GLY A 238 -5.60 16.46 6.42
N GLU A 239 -6.11 15.75 7.42
CA GLU A 239 -5.43 15.46 8.68
C GLU A 239 -5.80 14.07 9.21
N ILE A 240 -4.89 13.47 9.97
CA ILE A 240 -5.15 12.26 10.76
C ILE A 240 -5.05 12.65 12.22
N ASN A 241 -6.13 12.48 12.97
CA ASN A 241 -6.19 12.77 14.40
C ASN A 241 -6.56 11.50 15.17
N ASP A 242 -5.58 10.92 15.86
CA ASP A 242 -5.78 9.73 16.68
C ASP A 242 -6.50 8.59 15.92
N GLY A 243 -6.04 8.32 14.69
CA GLY A 243 -6.59 7.30 13.80
C GLY A 243 -7.78 7.75 12.95
N ASN A 244 -8.43 8.87 13.28
CA ASN A 244 -9.51 9.42 12.47
C ASN A 244 -8.97 10.25 11.31
N ARG A 245 -9.28 9.84 10.08
CA ARG A 245 -8.87 10.55 8.87
C ARG A 245 -9.93 11.55 8.46
N SER A 246 -9.53 12.75 8.09
CA SER A 246 -10.48 13.81 7.69
C SER A 246 -11.11 13.61 6.31
N TRP A 247 -10.79 12.52 5.61
CA TRP A 247 -11.17 12.26 4.23
C TRP A 247 -11.85 10.90 4.03
N ASP A 248 -12.02 10.15 5.11
CA ASP A 248 -12.88 8.95 5.16
C ASP A 248 -14.32 9.39 5.48
#